data_AF-A0A3S4JII1-F1
#
_entry.id   AF-A0A3S4JII1-F1
#
_cell.length_a   1.000
_cell.length_b   1.000
_cell.length_c   1.000
_cell.angle_alpha   90.00
_cell.angle_beta   90.00
_cell.angle_gamma   90.00
#
_symmetry.space_group_name_H-M   'P 1'
#
loop_
_entity.id
_entity.type
_entity.pdbx_description
1 polymer ?
#
loop_
_entity_poly.entity_id
_entity_poly.type
_entity_poly.pdbx_seq_one_letter_code
_entity_poly.pdbx_strand_id
1 'polypeptide(L)' 'MKKKVMSVFFQLAWAALLVISLLYPRSGAPILVGASVWVSCFLAWLLAALCAVGWFAGDRAREEVRAALIKFRAHP' A
#
# COMPACT_ATOMS: atom_id res chain seq x y z
N MET A 1 16.51 -12.87 9.88
CA MET A 1 15.83 -12.88 11.20
C MET A 1 15.41 -11.49 11.68
N LYS A 2 16.31 -10.49 11.75
CA LYS A 2 16.00 -9.13 12.29
C LYS A 2 14.75 -8.46 11.70
N LYS A 3 14.54 -8.50 10.38
CA LYS A 3 13.37 -7.91 9.72
C LYS A 3 12.04 -8.54 10.14
N LYS A 4 12.03 -9.86 10.36
CA LYS A 4 10.83 -10.64 10.73
C LYS A 4 10.44 -10.41 12.19
N VAL A 5 11.44 -10.27 13.08
CA VAL A 5 11.21 -9.93 14.49
C VAL A 5 10.61 -8.52 14.60
N MET A 6 11.12 -7.56 13.82
CA MET A 6 10.59 -6.19 13.80
C MET A 6 9.14 -6.12 13.33
N SER A 7 8.79 -6.87 12.28
CA SER A 7 7.41 -6.88 11.76
C SER A 7 6.43 -7.51 12.75
N VAL A 8 6.81 -8.63 13.37
CA VAL A 8 5.97 -9.32 14.36
C VAL A 8 5.78 -8.45 15.59
N PHE A 9 6.83 -7.78 16.07
CA PHE A 9 6.75 -6.84 17.18
C PHE A 9 5.79 -5.68 16.86
N PHE A 10 5.90 -5.11 15.66
CA PHE A 10 5.00 -4.04 15.21
C PHE A 10 3.54 -4.51 15.16
N GLN A 11 3.27 -5.71 14.64
CA GLN A 11 1.91 -6.28 14.62
C GLN A 11 1.34 -6.50 16.03
N LEU A 12 2.16 -6.99 16.96
CA LEU A 12 1.76 -7.16 18.36
C LEU A 12 1.49 -5.83 19.05
N ALA A 13 2.38 -4.86 18.86
CA ALA A 13 2.21 -3.50 19.39
C ALA A 13 0.93 -2.86 18.83
N TRP A 14 0.65 -3.03 17.54
CA TRP A 14 -0.56 -2.54 16.89
C TRP A 14 -1.84 -3.16 17.48
N ALA A 15 -1.87 -4.49 17.61
CA ALA A 15 -3.00 -5.19 18.21
C ALA A 15 -3.23 -4.76 19.67
N ALA A 16 -2.17 -4.62 20.45
CA ALA A 16 -2.25 -4.13 21.83
C ALA A 16 -2.81 -2.69 21.88
N LEU A 17 -2.36 -1.81 20.99
CA LEU A 17 -2.82 -0.43 20.93
C LEU A 17 -4.32 -0.34 20.61
N LEU A 18 -4.82 -1.20 19.70
CA LEU A 18 -6.25 -1.32 19.39
C LEU A 18 -7.07 -1.78 20.60
N VAL A 19 -6.57 -2.78 21.34
CA VAL A 19 -7.24 -3.30 22.54
C VAL A 19 -7.27 -2.24 23.65
N ILE A 20 -6.16 -1.55 23.90
CA ILE A 20 -6.08 -0.46 24.88
C ILE A 20 -7.01 0.69 24.48
N SER A 21 -7.09 1.00 23.19
CA SER A 21 -7.99 2.02 22.66
C SER A 21 -9.47 1.68 22.88
N LEU A 22 -9.84 0.40 22.81
CA LEU A 22 -11.21 -0.07 23.05
C LEU A 22 -11.57 -0.03 24.55
N LEU A 23 -10.61 -0.39 25.42
CA LEU A 23 -10.81 -0.48 26.87
C LEU A 23 -10.71 0.89 27.58
N TYR A 24 -9.93 1.82 27.04
CA TYR A 24 -9.70 3.15 27.61
C TYR A 24 -9.97 4.26 26.58
N PRO A 25 -11.24 4.55 26.28
CA PRO A 25 -11.63 5.51 25.23
C PRO A 25 -11.24 6.97 25.54
N ARG A 26 -10.95 7.30 26.81
CA ARG A 26 -10.48 8.65 27.23
C ARG A 26 -8.95 8.78 27.25
N SER A 27 -8.22 7.72 26.93
CA SER A 27 -6.76 7.74 26.86
C SER A 27 -6.27 8.33 25.53
N GLY A 28 -4.99 8.66 25.41
CA GLY A 28 -4.39 9.08 24.13
C GLY A 28 -4.31 7.96 23.09
N ALA A 29 -4.44 6.69 23.48
CA ALA A 29 -4.34 5.53 22.59
C ALA A 29 -5.29 5.58 21.37
N PRO A 30 -6.61 5.88 21.51
CA PRO A 30 -7.51 6.06 20.36
C PRO A 30 -7.08 7.15 19.38
N ILE A 31 -6.44 8.21 19.87
CA ILE A 31 -5.92 9.30 19.02
C ILE A 31 -4.75 8.79 18.18
N LEU A 32 -3.85 7.99 18.76
CA LEU A 32 -2.75 7.37 18.01
C LEU A 32 -3.26 6.35 16.97
N VAL A 33 -4.26 5.53 17.30
CA VAL A 33 -4.89 4.62 16.32
C VAL A 33 -5.52 5.43 15.19
N GLY A 34 -6.31 6.46 15.52
CA GLY A 34 -6.96 7.30 14.52
C GLY A 34 -5.96 7.97 13.58
N ALA A 35 -4.91 8.59 14.14
CA ALA A 35 -3.87 9.26 13.36
C ALA A 35 -3.11 8.29 12.44
N SER A 36 -2.74 7.11 12.93
CA SER A 36 -2.03 6.11 12.11
C SER A 36 -2.90 5.54 10.99
N VAL A 37 -4.19 5.28 11.25
CA VAL A 37 -5.15 4.89 10.19
C VAL A 37 -5.27 6.00 9.14
N TRP A 38 -5.33 7.27 9.57
CA TRP A 38 -5.38 8.41 8.66
C TRP A 38 -4.13 8.45 7.77
N VAL A 39 -2.94 8.40 8.35
CA VAL A 39 -1.67 8.39 7.61
C VAL A 39 -1.59 7.20 6.63
N SER A 40 -1.99 6.00 7.06
CA SER A 40 -2.03 4.82 6.19
C SER A 40 -3.00 4.99 5.02
N CYS A 41 -4.16 5.62 5.26
CA CYS A 41 -5.14 5.90 4.21
C CYS A 41 -4.59 6.88 3.17
N PHE A 42 -3.98 7.99 3.60
CA PHE A 42 -3.33 8.93 2.68
C PHE A 42 -2.23 8.27 1.86
N LEU A 43 -1.40 7.44 2.50
CA LEU A 43 -0.33 6.74 1.83
C LEU A 43 -0.87 5.76 0.78
N ALA A 44 -1.94 5.03 1.08
CA ALA A 44 -2.59 4.12 0.15
C ALA A 44 -3.16 4.87 -1.06
N TRP A 45 -3.83 6.02 -0.85
CA TRP A 45 -4.33 6.86 -1.93
C TRP A 45 -3.21 7.44 -2.80
N LEU A 46 -2.11 7.87 -2.18
CA LEU A 46 -0.94 8.37 -2.91
C LEU A 46 -0.30 7.26 -3.76
N LEU A 47 -0.14 6.06 -3.22
CA LEU A 47 0.32 4.90 -3.98
C LEU A 47 -0.63 4.55 -5.13
N ALA A 48 -1.94 4.54 -4.88
CA ALA A 48 -2.93 4.29 -5.92
C ALA A 48 -2.84 5.32 -7.06
N ALA A 49 -2.68 6.61 -6.73
CA ALA A 49 -2.48 7.67 -7.70
C ALA A 49 -1.18 7.48 -8.50
N LEU A 50 -0.07 7.14 -7.83
CA LEU A 50 1.20 6.83 -8.50
C LEU A 50 1.09 5.61 -9.43
N CYS A 51 0.37 4.57 -9.00
CA CYS A 51 0.08 3.40 -9.83
C CYS A 51 -0.76 3.77 -11.05
N ALA A 52 -1.78 4.62 -10.89
CA ALA A 52 -2.61 5.10 -11.99
C ALA A 52 -1.78 5.93 -12.98
N VAL A 53 -0.97 6.89 -12.49
CA VAL A 53 -0.07 7.69 -13.32
C VAL A 53 0.95 6.81 -14.04
N GLY A 54 1.55 5.84 -13.34
CA GLY A 54 2.48 4.88 -13.94
C GLY A 54 1.81 3.98 -14.98
N TRP A 55 0.55 3.64 -14.77
CA TRP A 55 -0.24 2.91 -15.76
C TRP A 55 -0.45 3.74 -17.03
N PHE A 56 -0.87 5.00 -16.90
CA PHE A 56 -1.04 5.92 -18.03
C PHE A 56 0.27 6.23 -18.75
N ALA A 57 1.37 6.43 -18.01
CA ALA A 57 2.69 6.66 -18.60
C ALA A 57 3.23 5.44 -19.35
N GLY A 58 2.92 4.24 -18.86
CA GLY A 58 3.30 2.97 -19.48
C GLY A 58 2.40 2.53 -20.64
N ASP A 59 1.30 3.23 -20.90
CA ASP A 59 0.30 2.85 -21.90
C ASP A 59 0.91 2.84 -23.31
N ARG A 60 1.60 3.92 -23.70
CA ARG A 60 2.32 3.99 -24.99
C ARG A 60 3.36 2.88 -25.18
N ALA A 61 4.18 2.61 -24.16
CA ALA A 61 5.19 1.56 -24.23
C ALA A 61 4.54 0.17 -24.37
N ARG A 62 3.37 -0.05 -23.74
CA ARG A 62 2.60 -1.28 -23.89
C ARG A 62 1.95 -1.42 -25.26
N GLU A 63 1.49 -0.32 -25.85
CA GLU A 63 0.98 -0.30 -27.22
C GLU A 63 2.08 -0.65 -28.22
N GLU A 64 3.27 -0.06 -28.09
CA GLU A 64 4.42 -0.37 -28.95
C GLU A 64 4.85 -1.85 -28.84
N VAL A 65 4.92 -2.39 -27.62
CA VAL A 65 5.23 -3.80 -27.40
C VAL A 65 4.13 -4.71 -27.95
N ARG A 66 2.85 -4.36 -27.77
CA ARG A 66 1.73 -5.11 -28.36
C ARG A 66 1.76 -5.08 -29.88
N ALA A 67 2.02 -3.93 -30.49
CA ALA A 67 2.15 -3.78 -31.93
C ALA A 67 3.32 -4.62 -32.48
N ALA A 68 4.47 -4.61 -31.79
CA ALA A 68 5.60 -5.46 -32.13
C ALA A 68 5.25 -6.96 -32.02
N LEU A 69 4.57 -7.37 -30.95
CA LEU A 69 4.14 -8.77 -30.77
C LEU A 69 3.15 -9.23 -31.85
N ILE A 70 2.20 -8.37 -32.24
CA ILE A 70 1.25 -8.65 -33.33
C ILE A 70 2.01 -8.79 -34.66
N LYS A 71 3.00 -7.95 -34.91
CA LYS A 71 3.84 -8.02 -36.12
C LYS A 71 4.65 -9.31 -36.18
N PHE A 72 5.23 -9.74 -35.05
CA PHE A 72 5.90 -11.05 -34.94
C PHE A 72 4.92 -12.22 -35.13
N ARG A 73 3.73 -12.16 -34.56
CA ARG A 73 2.71 -13.21 -34.72
C ARG A 73 2.20 -13.32 -36.16
N ALA A 74 2.14 -12.22 -36.90
CA ALA A 74 1.66 -12.17 -38.27
C ALA A 74 2.71 -12.59 -39.33
N HIS A 75 3.99 -12.72 -38.94
CA HIS A 75 5.06 -13.30 -39.74
C HIS A 75 5.70 -14.46 -38.96
N PRO A 76 5.10 -15.67 -39.00
CA PRO A 76 5.71 -16.87 -38.43
C PRO A 76 7.01 -17.26 -39.14
#